data_AF-A0A9D9NBY9-F1
#
_entry.id   AF-A0A9D9NBY9-F1
#
_cell.length_a   1.000
_cell.length_b   1.000
_cell.length_c   1.000
_cell.angle_alpha   90.00
_cell.angle_beta   90.00
_cell.angle_gamma   90.00
#
_symmetry.space_group_name_H-M   'P 1'
#
loop_
_entity.id
_entity.type
_entity.pdbx_description
1 polymer ?
#
loop_
_entity_poly.entity_id
_entity_poly.type
_entity_poly.pdbx_seq_one_letter_code
_entity_poly.pdbx_strand_id
1 'polypeptide(L)'
;MLGFLFPGSGFPFGFPIPGESRENFNTLPVVSVKVGTDNVTLELPDGAYRNRPYVGGFYINLRDAIPAGTTTTLPVLIGTNGDTRPLVTYNNAAVTVGNLAGTGIYLIHYNKYTNEVFLVSGGYRATAAAAQAEA
;
A
#
# COMPACT_ATOMS: atom_id res chain seq x y z
N MET A 1 -47.35 -31.44 6.39
CA MET A 1 -47.01 -30.21 7.14
C MET A 1 -45.67 -30.45 7.82
N LEU A 2 -44.65 -29.62 7.49
CA LEU A 2 -43.36 -29.37 8.20
C LEU A 2 -42.44 -30.58 8.51
N GLY A 3 -41.12 -30.58 8.33
CA GLY A 3 -40.10 -29.59 7.92
C GLY A 3 -38.72 -30.28 7.94
N PHE A 4 -37.76 -29.76 7.18
CA PHE A 4 -36.36 -30.24 7.05
C PHE A 4 -35.48 -29.83 8.24
N LEU A 5 -34.56 -30.70 8.69
CA LEU A 5 -33.32 -30.30 9.37
C LEU A 5 -32.22 -31.36 9.13
N PHE A 6 -31.16 -30.99 8.41
CA PHE A 6 -29.93 -31.79 8.28
C PHE A 6 -29.01 -31.50 9.48
N PRO A 7 -28.56 -32.50 10.26
CA PRO A 7 -27.50 -32.27 11.23
C PRO A 7 -26.15 -32.26 10.51
N GLY A 8 -25.44 -31.14 10.63
CA GLY A 8 -24.08 -30.96 10.13
C GLY A 8 -23.13 -32.01 10.72
N SER A 9 -22.40 -32.69 9.85
CA SER A 9 -21.34 -33.63 10.17
C SER A 9 -20.08 -32.90 10.63
N GLY A 10 -19.91 -32.78 11.95
CA GLY A 10 -18.59 -32.55 12.55
C GLY A 10 -17.83 -33.88 12.64
N PHE A 11 -16.68 -33.98 11.96
CA PHE A 11 -15.76 -35.13 12.08
C PHE A 11 -14.88 -34.99 13.35
N PRO A 12 -14.61 -36.09 14.10
CA PRO A 12 -14.08 -36.03 15.46
C PRO A 12 -12.54 -36.10 15.59
N PHE A 13 -11.77 -35.77 14.54
CA PHE A 13 -10.30 -35.72 14.62
C PHE A 13 -9.79 -34.39 14.05
N GLY A 14 -9.64 -33.40 14.93
CA GLY A 14 -9.10 -32.10 14.60
C GLY A 14 -7.60 -32.18 14.33
N PHE A 15 -7.24 -32.53 13.10
CA PHE A 15 -5.98 -32.06 12.56
C PHE A 15 -6.00 -30.53 12.65
N PRO A 16 -4.97 -29.87 13.22
CA PRO A 16 -4.85 -28.43 13.02
C PRO A 16 -4.73 -28.26 11.51
N ILE A 17 -5.74 -27.67 10.87
CA ILE A 17 -5.58 -27.10 9.55
C ILE A 17 -4.83 -25.80 9.85
N PRO A 18 -3.51 -25.68 9.62
CA PRO A 18 -2.88 -24.38 9.72
C PRO A 18 -3.30 -23.67 8.42
N GLY A 19 -4.51 -23.12 8.44
CA GLY A 19 -4.94 -22.07 7.54
C GLY A 19 -4.31 -20.72 7.92
N GLU A 20 -3.40 -20.70 8.90
CA GLU A 20 -2.57 -19.56 9.20
C GLU A 20 -1.31 -19.57 8.31
N SER A 21 -1.06 -18.43 7.67
CA SER A 21 0.14 -18.10 6.88
C SER A 21 0.17 -18.52 5.41
N ARG A 22 -0.88 -18.17 4.67
CA ARG A 22 -0.71 -17.68 3.28
C ARG A 22 -1.06 -16.20 3.15
N GLU A 23 -1.05 -15.46 4.24
CA GLU A 23 -1.16 -14.01 4.15
C GLU A 23 0.08 -13.49 3.43
N ASN A 24 -0.15 -12.84 2.29
CA ASN A 24 0.91 -12.15 1.58
C ASN A 24 1.33 -10.93 2.42
N PHE A 25 2.24 -11.15 3.37
CA PHE A 25 2.86 -10.07 4.16
C PHE A 25 3.64 -9.09 3.28
N ASN A 26 3.89 -9.43 2.02
CA ASN A 26 4.62 -8.57 1.12
C ASN A 26 3.74 -7.47 0.52
N THR A 27 2.41 -7.61 0.44
CA THR A 27 1.53 -6.57 -0.10
C THR A 27 0.57 -6.03 0.97
N LEU A 28 0.75 -4.76 1.33
CA LEU A 28 -0.09 -4.08 2.32
C LEU A 28 -1.16 -3.20 1.63
N PRO A 29 -2.45 -3.32 1.99
CA PRO A 29 -3.45 -2.38 1.50
C PRO A 29 -3.24 -1.00 2.13
N VAL A 30 -3.42 0.08 1.37
CA VAL A 30 -3.60 1.42 1.95
C VAL A 30 -5.01 1.48 2.52
N VAL A 31 -5.13 1.78 3.81
CA VAL A 31 -6.42 1.79 4.54
C VAL A 31 -7.11 3.16 4.52
N SER A 32 -6.34 4.24 4.36
CA SER A 32 -6.90 5.58 4.12
C SER A 32 -5.88 6.51 3.47
N VAL A 33 -6.38 7.51 2.75
CA VAL A 33 -5.59 8.60 2.18
C VAL A 33 -5.99 9.89 2.90
N LYS A 34 -5.06 10.50 3.62
CA LYS A 34 -5.28 11.78 4.32
C LYS A 34 -4.61 12.89 3.53
N VAL A 35 -5.40 13.83 3.04
CA VAL A 35 -4.90 15.02 2.34
C VAL A 35 -4.81 16.17 3.34
N GLY A 36 -3.58 16.60 3.65
CA GLY A 36 -3.30 17.79 4.43
C GLY A 36 -2.95 18.99 3.55
N THR A 37 -2.70 20.12 4.18
CA THR A 37 -2.19 21.33 3.53
C THR A 37 -0.75 21.19 3.06
N ASP A 38 0.07 20.44 3.80
CA ASP A 38 1.51 20.35 3.58
C ASP A 38 1.97 19.00 3.04
N ASN A 39 1.12 17.97 3.11
CA ASN A 39 1.46 16.60 2.71
C ASN A 39 0.21 15.75 2.46
N VAL A 40 0.43 14.61 1.82
CA VAL A 40 -0.55 13.53 1.67
C VAL A 40 -0.04 12.28 2.36
N THR A 41 -0.79 11.75 3.31
CA THR A 41 -0.43 10.54 4.05
C THR A 41 -1.21 9.34 3.53
N LEU A 42 -0.48 8.29 3.11
CA LEU A 42 -1.02 6.98 2.79
C LEU A 42 -0.93 6.12 4.04
N GLU A 43 -2.06 5.85 4.69
CA GLU A 43 -2.10 5.07 5.92
C GLU A 43 -2.10 3.58 5.60
N LEU A 44 -1.24 2.84 6.29
CA LEU A 44 -1.16 1.38 6.27
C LEU A 44 -1.84 0.80 7.52
N PRO A 45 -2.23 -0.50 7.52
CA PRO A 45 -2.82 -1.16 8.66
C PRO A 45 -1.94 -1.05 9.91
N ASP A 46 -2.57 -1.18 11.07
CA ASP A 46 -1.86 -1.12 12.34
C ASP A 46 -0.77 -2.17 12.42
N GLY A 47 0.40 -1.75 12.90
CA GLY A 47 1.55 -2.62 12.98
C GLY A 47 2.14 -2.98 11.61
N ALA A 48 1.93 -2.18 10.57
CA ALA A 48 2.54 -2.39 9.26
C ALA A 48 4.07 -2.62 9.34
N TYR A 49 4.76 -1.96 10.28
CA TYR A 49 6.19 -2.15 10.55
C TYR A 49 6.50 -3.12 11.71
N ARG A 50 5.48 -3.57 12.46
CA ARG A 50 5.64 -4.47 13.61
C ARG A 50 6.14 -5.83 13.12
N ASN A 51 7.19 -6.35 13.76
CA ASN A 51 7.81 -7.64 13.42
C ASN A 51 8.35 -7.77 11.99
N ARG A 52 8.59 -6.66 11.26
CA ARG A 52 9.32 -6.70 9.99
C ARG A 52 10.83 -6.57 10.25
N PRO A 53 11.64 -7.63 10.05
CA PRO A 53 13.09 -7.56 10.21
C PRO A 53 13.82 -6.87 9.04
N TYR A 54 13.09 -6.32 8.06
CA TYR A 54 13.67 -6.05 6.74
C TYR A 54 14.31 -4.67 6.62
N VAL A 55 15.58 -4.69 6.23
CA VAL A 55 16.04 -3.87 5.10
C VAL A 55 15.56 -4.60 3.85
N GLY A 56 14.52 -4.09 3.18
CA GLY A 56 13.92 -4.85 2.08
C GLY A 56 12.71 -4.21 1.42
N GLY A 57 12.30 -4.82 0.31
CA GLY A 57 11.15 -4.39 -0.48
C GLY A 57 9.84 -4.97 0.03
N PHE A 58 8.79 -4.17 0.04
CA PHE A 58 7.40 -4.59 0.16
C PHE A 58 6.54 -3.80 -0.81
N TYR A 59 5.32 -4.25 -1.03
CA TYR A 59 4.36 -3.61 -1.89
C TYR A 59 3.28 -2.92 -1.07
N ILE A 60 2.84 -1.75 -1.51
CA ILE A 60 1.60 -1.13 -1.05
C ILE A 60 0.57 -1.17 -2.17
N ASN A 61 -0.69 -1.40 -1.81
CA ASN A 61 -1.81 -1.40 -2.73
C ASN A 61 -2.70 -0.17 -2.45
N LEU A 62 -2.54 0.86 -3.27
CA LEU A 62 -3.35 2.07 -3.22
C LEU A 62 -4.65 1.82 -3.97
N ARG A 63 -5.72 1.47 -3.24
CA ARG A 63 -7.03 1.18 -3.81
C ARG A 63 -7.91 2.39 -3.98
N ASP A 64 -7.80 3.33 -3.05
CA ASP A 64 -8.52 4.60 -3.13
C ASP A 64 -7.68 5.62 -3.87
N ALA A 65 -8.32 6.30 -4.83
CA ALA A 65 -7.65 7.36 -5.56
C ALA A 65 -7.35 8.53 -4.61
N ILE A 66 -6.19 9.16 -4.80
CA ILE A 66 -5.91 10.45 -4.17
C ILE A 66 -6.97 11.44 -4.69
N PRO A 67 -7.68 12.17 -3.80
CA PRO A 67 -8.77 13.06 -4.19
C PRO A 67 -8.39 14.01 -5.34
N ALA A 68 -9.29 14.14 -6.32
CA ALA A 68 -9.09 15.06 -7.43
C ALA A 68 -8.97 16.51 -6.91
N GLY A 69 -8.05 17.28 -7.50
CA GLY A 69 -7.74 18.64 -7.03
C GLY A 69 -6.65 18.72 -5.96
N THR A 70 -6.11 17.57 -5.50
CA THR A 70 -4.93 17.56 -4.64
C THR A 70 -3.73 18.15 -5.37
N THR A 71 -3.03 19.06 -4.71
CA THR A 71 -1.83 19.71 -5.26
C THR A 71 -0.74 18.67 -5.55
N THR A 72 -0.33 18.59 -6.82
CA THR A 72 0.58 17.55 -7.32
C THR A 72 1.99 17.64 -6.75
N THR A 73 2.37 18.80 -6.20
CA THR A 73 3.68 19.03 -5.57
C THR A 73 3.73 18.63 -4.10
N LEU A 74 2.61 18.23 -3.48
CA LEU A 74 2.61 17.84 -2.09
C LEU A 74 3.41 16.55 -1.89
N PRO A 75 4.31 16.52 -0.88
CA PRO A 75 5.05 15.31 -0.54
C PRO A 75 4.12 14.24 0.01
N VAL A 76 4.46 12.99 -0.29
CA VAL A 76 3.74 11.81 0.17
C VAL A 76 4.44 11.23 1.39
N LEU A 77 3.65 10.92 2.41
CA LEU A 77 4.09 10.23 3.62
C LEU A 77 3.45 8.85 3.67
N ILE A 78 4.17 7.88 4.25
CA ILE A 78 3.59 6.60 4.63
C ILE A 78 3.29 6.64 6.13
N GLY A 79 2.03 6.44 6.48
CA GLY A 79 1.52 6.45 7.84
C GLY A 79 1.22 5.04 8.35
N THR A 80 1.42 4.79 9.64
CA THR A 80 0.80 3.67 10.35
C THR A 80 0.64 4.02 11.82
N ASN A 81 -0.56 3.85 12.38
CA ASN A 81 -0.85 4.10 13.80
C ASN A 81 -0.31 5.45 14.33
N GLY A 82 -0.43 6.52 13.52
CA GLY A 82 0.03 7.88 13.87
C GLY A 82 1.52 8.15 13.66
N ASP A 83 2.34 7.13 13.36
CA ASP A 83 3.73 7.30 12.93
C ASP A 83 3.74 7.61 11.42
N THR A 84 4.44 8.66 11.02
CA THR A 84 4.54 9.07 9.60
C THR A 84 5.98 9.14 9.15
N ARG A 85 6.22 8.69 7.91
CA ARG A 85 7.56 8.65 7.31
C ARG A 85 7.51 9.25 5.92
N PRO A 86 8.49 10.09 5.55
CA PRO A 86 8.56 10.63 4.20
C PRO A 86 8.82 9.50 3.21
N LEU A 87 8.03 9.47 2.14
CA LEU A 87 8.32 8.64 0.99
C LEU A 87 9.30 9.38 0.10
N VAL A 88 10.47 8.80 -0.12
CA VAL A 88 11.55 9.43 -0.89
C VAL A 88 11.95 8.61 -2.11
N THR A 89 12.59 9.26 -3.06
CA THR A 89 13.26 8.59 -4.20
C THR A 89 14.65 8.10 -3.77
N TYR A 90 15.32 7.32 -4.62
CA TYR A 90 16.71 6.90 -4.39
C TYR A 90 17.70 8.05 -4.19
N ASN A 91 17.42 9.24 -4.74
CA ASN A 91 18.24 10.43 -4.57
C ASN A 91 17.82 11.27 -3.35
N ASN A 92 17.08 10.69 -2.40
CA ASN A 92 16.54 11.35 -1.20
C ASN A 92 15.59 12.54 -1.47
N ALA A 93 15.14 12.75 -2.71
CA ALA A 93 14.11 13.74 -3.01
C ALA A 93 12.73 13.22 -2.60
N ALA A 94 11.87 14.09 -2.07
CA ALA A 94 10.51 13.74 -1.68
C ALA A 94 9.69 13.25 -2.89
N VAL A 95 8.99 12.14 -2.72
CA VAL A 95 7.98 11.68 -3.67
C VAL A 95 6.77 12.56 -3.51
N THR A 96 6.28 13.12 -4.62
CA THR A 96 5.09 13.97 -4.65
C THR A 96 3.89 13.23 -5.23
N VAL A 97 2.70 13.76 -5.00
CA VAL A 97 1.44 13.23 -5.57
C VAL A 97 1.52 13.09 -7.09
N GLY A 98 2.16 14.04 -7.78
CA GLY A 98 2.35 14.01 -9.23
C GLY A 98 3.26 12.89 -9.73
N ASN A 99 4.09 12.31 -8.86
CA ASN A 99 4.91 11.15 -9.20
C ASN A 99 4.13 9.83 -9.15
N LEU A 100 2.94 9.82 -8.55
CA LEU A 100 2.14 8.61 -8.40
C LEU A 100 1.25 8.35 -9.63
N ALA A 101 1.13 7.08 -9.97
CA ALA A 101 0.37 6.60 -11.11
C ALA A 101 -1.16 6.65 -10.93
N GLY A 102 -1.63 6.96 -9.73
CA GLY A 102 -3.01 6.80 -9.31
C GLY A 102 -3.20 5.51 -8.49
N THR A 103 -4.36 4.87 -8.58
CA THR A 103 -4.58 3.60 -7.89
C THR A 103 -3.70 2.49 -8.49
N GLY A 104 -3.22 1.57 -7.67
CA GLY A 104 -2.35 0.49 -8.12
C GLY A 104 -1.40 -0.05 -7.05
N ILE A 105 -0.48 -0.90 -7.50
CA ILE A 105 0.53 -1.52 -6.65
C ILE A 105 1.85 -0.76 -6.81
N TYR A 106 2.45 -0.38 -5.69
CA TYR A 106 3.72 0.34 -5.62
C TYR A 106 4.71 -0.51 -4.85
N LEU A 107 5.95 -0.61 -5.35
CA LEU A 107 7.05 -1.25 -4.64
C LEU A 107 7.78 -0.20 -3.80
N ILE A 108 7.86 -0.46 -2.51
CA ILE A 108 8.49 0.36 -1.50
C ILE A 108 9.66 -0.41 -0.89
N HIS A 109 10.81 0.25 -0.72
CA HIS A 109 11.90 -0.27 0.10
C HIS A 109 11.86 0.39 1.47
N TYR A 110 11.93 -0.41 2.53
CA TYR A 110 12.03 0.08 3.89
C TYR A 110 13.39 -0.29 4.47
N ASN A 111 14.10 0.70 5.01
CA ASN A 111 15.33 0.48 5.76
C ASN A 111 15.05 0.69 7.25
N LYS A 112 15.02 -0.40 8.02
CA LYS A 112 14.80 -0.35 9.47
C LYS A 112 15.90 0.38 10.24
N TYR A 113 17.15 0.37 9.76
CA TYR A 113 18.27 0.99 10.48
C TYR A 113 18.27 2.50 10.39
N THR A 114 17.94 3.04 9.20
CA THR A 114 17.84 4.49 8.97
C THR A 114 16.42 5.01 9.14
N ASN A 115 15.44 4.12 9.28
CA ASN A 115 14.02 4.43 9.43
C ASN A 115 13.41 5.07 8.15
N GLU A 116 14.07 4.91 6.99
CA GLU A 116 13.71 5.54 5.72
C GLU A 116 12.83 4.64 4.82
N VAL A 117 11.98 5.29 4.02
CA VAL A 117 11.04 4.63 3.12
C VAL A 117 11.22 5.16 1.70
N PHE A 118 11.62 4.27 0.77
CA PHE A 118 11.93 4.63 -0.61
C PHE A 118 10.89 4.08 -1.58
N LEU A 119 10.45 4.90 -2.53
CA LEU A 119 9.69 4.44 -3.68
C LEU A 119 10.66 3.80 -4.68
N VAL A 120 10.53 2.50 -4.93
CA VAL A 120 11.35 1.76 -5.90
C VAL A 120 10.69 1.71 -7.26
N SER A 121 9.38 1.47 -7.28
CA SER A 121 8.59 1.43 -8.49
C SER A 121 7.19 1.95 -8.19
N GLY A 122 6.78 2.97 -8.93
CA GLY A 122 5.40 3.42 -8.97
C GLY A 122 4.69 2.69 -10.09
N GLY A 123 3.54 2.09 -9.79
CA GLY A 123 2.75 1.30 -10.75
C GLY A 123 2.79 1.89 -12.16
N TYR A 124 3.00 1.04 -13.15
CA TYR A 124 3.27 1.46 -14.53
C TYR A 124 2.22 2.48 -15.04
N ARG A 125 2.64 3.71 -15.33
CA ARG A 125 1.89 4.66 -16.18
C ARG A 125 2.44 4.56 -17.58
N ALA A 126 1.67 4.00 -18.52
CA ALA A 126 1.97 4.18 -19.93
C ALA A 126 1.89 5.69 -20.23
N THR A 127 2.99 6.27 -20.70
CA THR A 127 2.96 7.62 -21.26
C THR A 127 2.10 7.57 -22.51
N ALA A 128 0.99 8.31 -22.55
CA ALA A 128 0.31 8.54 -23.81
C ALA A 128 1.30 9.29 -24.72
N ALA A 129 1.66 8.68 -25.85
CA ALA A 129 2.45 9.37 -26.87
C ALA A 129 1.73 10.67 -27.21
N ALA A 130 2.42 11.80 -27.12
CA ALA A 130 1.89 13.06 -27.62
C ALA A 130 1.51 12.83 -29.09
N ALA A 131 0.24 13.02 -29.41
CA ALA A 131 -0.21 13.00 -30.79
C ALA A 131 0.67 14.01 -31.55
N GLN A 132 1.47 13.52 -32.50
CA GLN A 132 2.21 14.39 -33.38
C GLN A 132 1.17 15.26 -34.10
N ALA A 133 1.17 16.54 -33.79
CA ALA A 133 0.42 17.51 -34.55
C ALA A 133 1.00 17.51 -35.96
N GLU A 134 0.24 16.99 -36.91
CA GLU A 134 0.51 17.12 -38.34
C GLU A 134 0.42 18.62 -38.69
N ALA A 135 1.51 19.15 -39.22
CA ALA A 135 1.61 20.51 -39.76
C ALA A 135 1.88 20.42 -41.26
#